data_AF-A0A645IV21-F1
#
_entry.id   AF-A0A645IV21-F1
#
_cell.length_a   1.000
_cell.length_b   1.000
_cell.length_c   1.000
_cell.angle_alpha   90.00
_cell.angle_beta   90.00
_cell.angle_gamma   90.00
#
_symmetry.space_group_name_H-M   'P 1'
#
loop_
_entity.id
_entity.type
_entity.pdbx_description
1 polymer ?
#
loop_
_entity_poly.entity_id
_entity_poly.type
_entity_poly.pdbx_seq_one_letter_code
_entity_poly.pdbx_strand_id
1 'polypeptide(L)' 'MFEYSLASFSQYGMIIKQVWLDLHESTFEGNIMTEYEEKFSSRGQRIYRVEAQFKDKTK' A
#
# COMPACT_ATOMS: atom_id res chain seq x y z
N MET A 1 -6.58 -7.85 7.36
CA MET A 1 -6.91 -7.62 5.93
C MET A 1 -5.67 -7.27 5.12
N PHE A 2 -4.86 -6.29 5.53
CA PHE A 2 -3.66 -5.90 4.79
C PHE A 2 -2.56 -6.98 4.72
N GLU A 3 -2.24 -7.65 5.83
CA GLU A 3 -1.23 -8.72 5.87
C GLU A 3 -1.58 -9.92 4.99
N TYR A 4 -2.88 -10.20 4.84
CA TYR A 4 -3.36 -11.23 3.92
C TYR A 4 -3.06 -10.88 2.46
N SER A 5 -3.25 -9.62 2.07
CA SER A 5 -2.88 -9.14 0.73
C SER A 5 -1.38 -9.26 0.48
N LEU A 6 -0.53 -8.90 1.46
CA LEU A 6 0.93 -9.07 1.35
C LEU A 6 1.33 -10.54 1.15
N ALA A 7 0.75 -11.44 1.94
CA ALA A 7 0.98 -12.88 1.80
C ALA A 7 0.54 -13.39 0.43
N SER A 8 -0.62 -12.94 -0.06
CA SER A 8 -1.15 -13.30 -1.38
C SER A 8 -0.25 -12.80 -2.52
N PHE A 9 0.23 -11.56 -2.47
CA PHE A 9 1.17 -11.01 -3.46
C PHE A 9 2.49 -11.79 -3.48
N SER A 10 3.00 -12.14 -2.29
CA SER A 10 4.21 -12.96 -2.16
C SER A 10 3.99 -14.37 -2.70
N GLN A 11 2.85 -15.01 -2.41
CA GLN A 11 2.51 -16.34 -2.93
C GLN A 11 2.30 -16.34 -4.45
N TYR A 12 1.74 -15.27 -5.00
CA TYR A 12 1.62 -15.08 -6.45
C TYR A 12 2.99 -14.90 -7.12
N GLY A 13 4.03 -14.53 -6.37
CA GLY A 13 5.37 -14.29 -6.89
C GLY A 13 5.59 -12.85 -7.37
N MET A 14 4.75 -11.91 -6.95
CA MET A 14 4.99 -10.48 -7.15
C MET A 14 6.17 -10.02 -6.28
N ILE A 15 6.89 -9.02 -6.75
CA ILE A 15 7.97 -8.39 -5.99
C ILE A 15 7.38 -7.18 -5.27
N ILE A 16 7.34 -7.23 -3.94
CA ILE A 16 6.97 -6.10 -3.10
C ILE A 16 8.14 -5.11 -3.10
N LYS A 17 7.91 -3.89 -3.56
CA LYS A 17 8.91 -2.82 -3.67
C LYS A 17 8.95 -1.99 -2.40
N GLN A 18 7.79 -1.52 -1.95
CA GLN A 18 7.65 -0.65 -0.78
C GLN A 18 6.33 -0.92 -0.06
N VAL A 19 6.34 -0.73 1.26
CA VAL A 19 5.19 -0.91 2.14
C VAL A 19 5.13 0.27 3.09
N TRP A 20 3.95 0.89 3.18
CA TRP A 20 3.65 1.95 4.13
C TRP A 20 2.59 1.42 5.10
N LEU A 21 2.95 1.42 6.38
CA LEU A 21 2.03 1.07 7.47
C LEU A 21 1.19 2.26 7.93
N ASP A 22 1.70 3.47 7.68
CA ASP A 22 0.99 4.71 7.91
C ASP A 22 1.31 5.70 6.78
N LEU A 23 0.40 5.79 5.81
CA LEU A 23 0.57 6.68 4.66
C LEU A 23 0.53 8.16 5.05
N HIS A 24 -0.17 8.53 6.14
CA HIS A 24 -0.32 9.92 6.55
C HIS A 24 0.87 10.43 7.37
N GLU A 25 1.54 9.56 8.13
CA GLU A 25 2.80 9.91 8.80
C GLU A 25 4.04 9.78 7.90
N SER A 26 3.86 9.25 6.69
CA SER A 26 4.97 9.07 5.74
C SER A 26 5.21 10.32 4.89
N THR A 27 6.47 10.57 4.54
CA THR A 27 6.91 11.61 3.59
C THR A 27 6.58 11.24 2.14
N PHE A 28 5.36 10.77 1.86
CA PHE A 28 4.92 10.46 0.51
C PHE A 28 4.39 11.72 -0.18
N GLU A 29 5.25 12.39 -0.95
CA GLU A 29 4.90 13.55 -1.76
C GLU A 29 4.18 13.11 -3.04
N GLY A 30 2.85 13.09 -3.01
CA GLY A 30 2.04 12.73 -4.18
C GLY A 30 0.73 12.00 -3.89
N ASN A 31 0.30 11.89 -2.63
CA ASN A 31 -0.98 11.27 -2.34
C ASN A 31 -2.12 12.20 -2.81
N ILE A 32 -2.90 11.76 -3.80
CA ILE A 32 -4.16 12.42 -4.13
C ILE A 32 -5.19 11.90 -3.14
N MET A 33 -5.45 12.66 -2.08
CA MET A 33 -6.45 12.30 -1.08
C MET A 33 -7.82 12.19 -1.74
N THR A 34 -8.43 11.01 -1.59
CA THR A 34 -9.82 10.80 -1.93
C THR A 34 -10.72 11.26 -0.78
N GLU A 35 -12.00 11.60 -1.07
CA GLU A 35 -12.98 12.00 -0.03
C GLU A 35 -13.15 10.94 1.09
N TYR A 36 -12.85 9.67 0.78
CA TYR A 36 -12.84 8.60 1.77
C TYR A 36 -11.62 8.71 2.69
N GLU A 37 -10.42 8.91 2.16
CA GLU A 37 -9.22 9.06 2.99
C GLU A 37 -9.32 10.24 3.96
N GLU A 38 -9.87 11.39 3.55
CA GLU A 38 -10.03 12.55 4.44
C GLU A 38 -10.93 12.26 5.66
N LYS A 39 -12.04 11.54 5.43
CA LYS A 39 -13.00 11.16 6.49
C LYS A 39 -12.41 10.16 7.48
N PHE A 40 -11.50 9.30 7.03
CA PHE A 40 -10.92 8.22 7.85
C PHE A 40 -9.60 8.64 8.51
N SER A 41 -8.80 9.47 7.84
CA SER A 41 -7.61 10.14 8.40
C SER A 41 -7.96 10.96 9.64
N SER A 42 -9.04 11.75 9.55
CA SER A 42 -9.55 12.56 10.67
C SER A 42 -10.02 11.73 11.88
N ARG A 43 -10.25 10.42 11.69
CA ARG A 43 -10.67 9.49 12.74
C ARG A 43 -9.48 8.71 13.35
N GLY A 44 -8.25 9.04 12.97
CA GLY A 44 -7.03 8.38 13.45
C GLY A 44 -6.85 6.97 12.93
N GLN A 45 -7.50 6.60 11.82
CA GLN A 45 -7.33 5.29 11.23
C GLN A 45 -6.11 5.28 10.31
N ARG A 46 -5.20 4.33 10.55
CA ARG A 46 -3.99 4.15 9.74
C ARG A 46 -4.35 3.66 8.34
N ILE A 47 -3.73 4.27 7.34
CA ILE A 47 -3.90 3.88 5.95
C ILE A 47 -2.67 3.11 5.50
N TYR A 48 -2.91 1.87 5.07
CA TYR A 48 -1.88 0.97 4.60
C TYR A 48 -1.78 1.03 3.08
N ARG A 49 -0.55 1.14 2.55
CA ARG A 49 -0.27 1.07 1.12
C ARG A 49 0.86 0.09 0.86
N VAL A 50 0.78 -0.61 -0.26
CA VAL A 50 1.85 -1.45 -0.77
C VAL A 50 2.05 -1.20 -2.25
N GLU A 51 3.30 -1.13 -2.66
CA GLU A 51 3.70 -1.17 -4.06
C GLU A 51 4.29 -2.53 -4.38
N ALA A 52 3.65 -3.24 -5.29
CA ALA A 52 4.10 -4.54 -5.78
C ALA A 52 4.17 -4.52 -7.31
N GLN A 53 5.17 -5.20 -7.85
CA GLN A 53 5.40 -5.31 -9.29
C GLN A 53 5.32 -6.78 -9.70
N PHE A 54 4.68 -7.08 -10.82
CA PHE A 54 4.79 -8.40 -11.43
C PHE A 54 6.24 -8.64 -11.84
N LYS A 55 6.74 -9.87 -11.63
CA LYS A 55 8.01 -10.26 -12.23
C LYS A 55 7.87 -10.13 -13.73
N ASP A 56 8.70 -9.27 -14.32
CA ASP A 56 8.81 -9.16 -15.77
C ASP A 56 9.08 -10.55 -16.31
N LYS A 57 8.32 -10.99 -17.32
CA LYS A 57 8.61 -12.25 -18.02
C LYS A 57 9.82 -12.01 -18.90
N THR A 58 10.99 -11.86 -18.30
CA THR A 58 12.23 -11.81 -19.06
C THR A 58 12.60 -13.24 -19.47
N LYS A 59 12.16 -13.56 -20.69
CA LYS A 59 12.40 -14.73 -21.54
C LYS A 59 11.73 -16.05 -21.18
#